data_AF-A0A3C0G9M2-F1
#
_entry.id   AF-A0A3C0G9M2-F1
#
_cell.length_a   1.000
_cell.length_b   1.000
_cell.length_c   1.000
_cell.angle_alpha   90.00
_cell.angle_beta   90.00
_cell.angle_gamma   90.00
#
_symmetry.space_group_name_H-M   'P 1'
#
loop_
_entity.id
_entity.type
_entity.pdbx_description
1 polymer ?
#
loop_
_entity_poly.entity_id
_entity_poly.type
_entity_poly.pdbx_seq_one_letter_code
_entity_poly.pdbx_strand_id
1 'polypeptide(L)' 'TADHFKEVINRSIKKVPSLRDITIANIFFENSTRTKLSFELAEKRLSADVLNFSASQSSVKKGETLIDT' A
#
# COMPACT_ATOMS: atom_id res chain seq x y z
N THR A 1 2.99 16.48 -3.54
CA THR A 1 2.09 16.39 -4.71
C THR A 1 2.69 15.46 -5.74
N ALA A 2 1.91 14.99 -6.72
CA ALA A 2 2.37 14.01 -7.72
C ALA A 2 3.59 14.49 -8.52
N ASP A 3 3.68 15.79 -8.84
CA ASP A 3 4.80 16.33 -9.61
C ASP A 3 6.14 16.28 -8.86
N HIS A 4 6.15 16.63 -7.57
CA HIS A 4 7.35 16.46 -6.74
C HIS A 4 7.78 14.99 -6.60
N PHE A 5 6.82 14.06 -6.64
CA PHE A 5 7.14 12.64 -6.56
C PHE A 5 7.81 12.11 -7.84
N LYS A 6 7.53 12.71 -9.01
CA LYS A 6 8.24 12.37 -10.26
C LYS A 6 9.75 12.58 -10.12
N GLU A 7 10.17 13.64 -9.45
CA GLU A 7 11.58 13.90 -9.20
C GLU A 7 12.23 12.79 -8.38
N VAL A 8 11.54 12.27 -7.36
CA VAL A 8 12.03 11.16 -6.53
C VAL A 8 12.24 9.90 -7.37
N ILE A 9 11.35 9.63 -8.32
CA ILE A 9 11.41 8.44 -9.18
C ILE A 9 12.59 8.52 -10.17
N ASN A 10 13.01 9.73 -10.53
CA ASN A 10 14.10 9.98 -11.48
C ASN A 10 15.49 10.06 -10.81
N ARG A 11 15.57 10.01 -9.48
CA ARG A 11 16.85 9.96 -8.74
C ARG A 11 17.51 8.59 -8.86
N SER A 12 18.82 8.56 -8.63
CA SER A 12 19.59 7.31 -8.49
C SER A 12 19.05 6.46 -7.34
N ILE A 13 18.71 7.10 -6.22
CA ILE A 13 18.03 6.51 -5.07
C ILE A 13 16.55 6.89 -5.14
N LYS A 14 15.71 5.93 -5.55
CA LYS A 14 14.26 6.11 -5.74
C LYS A 14 13.46 5.97 -4.44
N LYS A 15 14.08 6.26 -3.28
CA LYS A 15 13.46 6.13 -1.96
C LYS A 15 13.64 7.42 -1.17
N VAL A 16 12.60 7.81 -0.44
CA VAL A 16 12.60 8.93 0.51
C VAL A 16 11.94 8.49 1.80
N PRO A 17 12.41 8.91 2.99
CA PRO A 17 11.89 8.45 4.28
C PRO A 17 10.59 9.14 4.70
N SER A 18 9.78 9.63 3.74
CA SER A 18 8.62 10.48 4.03
C SER A 18 7.52 9.77 4.82
N LEU A 19 7.41 8.45 4.69
CA LEU A 19 6.48 7.60 5.43
C LEU A 19 7.22 6.53 6.25
N ARG A 20 8.48 6.80 6.62
CA ARG A 20 9.24 5.90 7.49
C ARG A 20 8.51 5.70 8.81
N ASP A 21 8.47 4.46 9.28
CA ASP A 21 7.81 4.03 10.51
C ASP A 21 6.26 4.21 10.47
N ILE A 22 5.69 4.41 9.27
CA ILE A 22 4.25 4.43 9.03
C ILE A 22 3.84 3.12 8.35
N THR A 23 2.86 2.44 8.94
CA THR A 23 2.25 1.23 8.36
C THR A 23 1.03 1.60 7.53
N ILE A 24 0.97 1.14 6.28
CA ILE A 24 -0.15 1.31 5.36
C ILE A 24 -0.76 -0.05 5.06
N ALA A 25 -2.07 -0.18 5.31
CA ALA A 25 -2.86 -1.36 5.00
C ALA A 25 -3.68 -1.15 3.72
N ASN A 26 -3.33 -1.89 2.68
CA ASN A 26 -4.06 -1.91 1.41
C ASN A 26 -5.17 -2.95 1.44
N ILE A 27 -6.42 -2.50 1.28
CA ILE A 27 -7.61 -3.34 1.26
C ILE A 27 -8.29 -3.19 -0.11
N PHE A 28 -8.27 -4.26 -0.90
CA PHE A 28 -8.95 -4.32 -2.20
C PHE A 28 -10.07 -5.36 -2.15
N PHE A 29 -11.32 -4.91 -2.30
CA PHE A 29 -12.50 -5.78 -2.34
C PHE A 29 -12.58 -6.55 -3.67
N GLU A 30 -12.04 -5.97 -4.74
CA GLU A 30 -11.99 -6.56 -6.07
C GLU A 30 -10.53 -6.67 -6.54
N ASN A 31 -10.22 -7.74 -7.28
CA ASN A 31 -8.87 -7.96 -7.77
C ASN A 31 -8.48 -6.91 -8.82
N SER A 32 -7.52 -6.03 -8.49
CA SER A 32 -6.90 -5.11 -9.45
C SER A 32 -5.38 -5.14 -9.36
N THR A 33 -4.75 -5.90 -10.26
CA THR A 33 -3.29 -6.05 -10.33
C THR A 33 -2.58 -4.72 -10.56
N ARG A 34 -3.08 -3.88 -11.48
CA ARG A 34 -2.45 -2.59 -11.82
C ARG A 34 -2.54 -1.59 -10.67
N THR A 35 -3.69 -1.53 -10.00
CA THR A 35 -3.88 -0.61 -8.87
C THR A 35 -3.02 -1.04 -7.69
N LYS A 36 -3.07 -2.32 -7.30
CA LYS A 36 -2.29 -2.85 -6.19
C LYS A 36 -0.79 -2.61 -6.36
N LEU A 37 -0.24 -2.95 -7.53
CA LEU A 37 1.18 -2.73 -7.80
C LEU A 37 1.57 -1.25 -7.77
N SER A 38 0.68 -0.36 -8.19
CA SER A 38 0.95 1.07 -8.19
C SER A 38 1.03 1.64 -6.77
N PHE A 39 0.13 1.21 -5.88
CA PHE A 39 0.12 1.60 -4.47
C PHE A 39 1.35 1.04 -3.73
N GLU A 40 1.60 -0.27 -3.84
CA GLU A 40 2.76 -0.89 -3.20
C GLU A 40 4.08 -0.24 -3.63
N LEU A 41 4.21 0.12 -4.91
CA LEU A 41 5.41 0.77 -5.42
C LEU A 41 5.57 2.18 -4.86
N ALA A 42 4.48 2.95 -4.76
CA ALA A 42 4.51 4.29 -4.19
C ALA A 42 4.90 4.25 -2.70
N GLU A 43 4.30 3.35 -1.92
CA GLU A 43 4.54 3.18 -0.50
C GLU A 43 5.99 2.76 -0.20
N LYS A 44 6.52 1.77 -0.95
CA LYS A 44 7.92 1.34 -0.84
C LYS A 44 8.92 2.44 -1.18
N ARG A 45 8.57 3.32 -2.13
CA ARG A 45 9.39 4.49 -2.49
C ARG A 45 9.33 5.59 -1.43
N LEU A 46 8.30 5.61 -0.61
CA LEU A 46 8.15 6.52 0.52
C LEU A 46 8.64 5.90 1.85
N SER A 47 9.23 4.70 1.79
CA SER A 47 9.74 3.94 2.94
C SER A 47 8.68 3.56 3.98
N ALA A 48 7.42 3.37 3.55
CA ALA A 48 6.36 2.84 4.41
C ALA A 48 6.46 1.32 4.57
N ASP A 49 5.95 0.82 5.69
CA ASP A 49 5.65 -0.60 5.88
C ASP A 49 4.29 -0.92 5.27
N VAL A 50 4.22 -1.97 4.43
CA VAL A 50 3.02 -2.25 3.63
C VAL A 50 2.41 -3.59 4.03
N LEU A 51 1.12 -3.56 4.38
CA LEU A 51 0.28 -4.73 4.59
C LEU A 51 -0.75 -4.83 3.47
N ASN A 52 -0.86 -5.98 2.82
CA ASN A 52 -1.85 -6.19 1.76
C ASN A 52 -2.89 -7.22 2.19
N PHE A 53 -4.14 -6.80 2.22
CA PHE A 53 -5.29 -7.66 2.47
C PHE A 53 -6.02 -7.92 1.15
N SER A 54 -6.12 -9.18 0.75
CA SER A 54 -7.03 -9.59 -0.33
C SER A 54 -8.22 -10.32 0.27
N ALA A 55 -9.43 -9.93 -0.12
CA ALA A 55 -10.68 -10.57 0.31
C ALA A 55 -10.73 -12.08 -0.04
N SER A 56 -9.91 -12.51 -1.01
CA SER A 56 -9.72 -13.91 -1.39
C SER A 56 -8.84 -14.72 -0.42
N GLN A 57 -8.06 -14.08 0.47
CA GLN A 57 -7.22 -14.74 1.47
C GLN A 57 -7.59 -14.39 2.92
N SER A 58 -8.34 -13.32 3.17
CA SER A 58 -8.87 -13.06 4.50
C SER A 58 -10.02 -14.02 4.79
N SER A 59 -9.97 -14.66 5.95
CA SER A 59 -11.02 -15.52 6.50
C SER A 59 -12.29 -14.73 6.83
N VAL A 60 -12.94 -14.14 5.83
CA VAL A 60 -14.40 -13.93 5.83
C VAL A 60 -15.13 -15.28 5.72
N LYS A 61 -14.52 -16.36 6.21
CA LYS A 61 -15.08 -17.69 6.44
C LYS A 61 -15.33 -17.98 7.92
N LYS A 62 -15.01 -17.05 8.84
CA LYS A 62 -15.34 -17.24 10.25
C LYS A 62 -15.87 -15.95 10.88
N GLY A 63 -17.07 -15.56 10.47
CA GLY A 63 -18.09 -14.94 11.32
C GLY A 63 -17.67 -13.89 12.36
N GLU A 64 -16.76 -12.97 12.07
CA GLU A 64 -16.50 -11.81 12.92
C GLU A 64 -16.83 -10.53 12.15
N THR A 65 -17.76 -9.79 12.74
CA THR A 65 -18.43 -8.60 12.21
C THR A 65 -17.46 -7.42 12.17
N LEU A 66 -17.53 -6.62 11.10
CA LEU A 66 -16.74 -5.40 10.82
C LEU A 66 -16.97 -4.23 11.82
N ILE A 67 -17.46 -4.50 13.03
CA ILE A 67 -17.90 -3.47 13.98
C ILE A 67 -16.84 -3.18 15.07
N ASP A 68 -15.77 -3.97 15.17
CA ASP A 68 -14.72 -3.81 16.20
C ASP A 68 -13.30 -3.68 15.60
N THR A 69 -13.10 -2.77 14.64
CA THR A 69 -11.76 -2.34 14.21
C THR A 69 -11.79 -0.87 13.80
#